data_AF-A0A3L8SQS2-F1
#
_entry.id   AF-A0A3L8SQS2-F1
#
_cell.length_a   1.000
_cell.length_b   1.000
_cell.length_c   1.000
_cell.angle_alpha   90.00
_cell.angle_beta   90.00
_cell.angle_gamma   90.00
#
_symmetry.space_group_name_H-M   'P 1'
#
loop_
_entity.id
_entity.type
_entity.pdbx_description
1 polymer ?
#
loop_
_entity_poly.entity_id
_entity_poly.type
_entity_poly.pdbx_seq_one_letter_code
_entity_poly.pdbx_strand_id
1 'polypeptide(L)'
;MDVFPGLGGVAAASSPCEKACNPRMGNLALGRALRTETSCGRRAAERFCSYSEDAERRCRRPSCGRCGGAQAGLAHPPAAMADSPFRLPRTWWQAARDAPRETIRLDLEAAFYFTHLIMVFKSPRPAAMVLERSQDFGETWKPYKYFAANCSATFGLEDDVRQRGAICTSRYSSPFPCTGGE
;
A
#
# COMPACT_ATOMS: atom_id res chain seq x y z
N MET A 1 -11.86 -36.02 -49.55
CA MET A 1 -12.72 -36.85 -48.68
C MET A 1 -11.79 -37.86 -48.01
N ASP A 2 -10.86 -37.38 -47.18
CA ASP A 2 -11.04 -37.08 -45.74
C ASP A 2 -11.18 -38.40 -44.96
N VAL A 3 -10.39 -38.73 -43.93
CA VAL A 3 -10.11 -37.95 -42.72
C VAL A 3 -8.81 -38.45 -42.05
N PHE A 4 -8.02 -37.53 -41.50
CA PHE A 4 -6.82 -37.75 -40.68
C PHE A 4 -7.14 -38.37 -39.29
N PRO A 5 -6.24 -39.20 -38.71
CA PRO A 5 -6.32 -39.61 -37.33
C PRO A 5 -5.76 -38.49 -36.42
N GLY A 6 -6.39 -38.26 -35.27
CA GLY A 6 -5.90 -37.23 -34.34
C GLY A 6 -6.71 -37.11 -33.06
N LEU A 7 -6.70 -38.15 -32.24
CA LEU A 7 -7.06 -38.01 -30.82
C LEU A 7 -5.91 -37.27 -30.12
N GLY A 8 -5.97 -35.94 -30.18
CA GLY A 8 -5.14 -35.05 -29.38
C GLY A 8 -5.59 -35.13 -27.93
N GLY A 9 -4.94 -36.01 -27.16
CA GLY A 9 -5.06 -36.02 -25.70
C GLY A 9 -4.65 -34.67 -25.14
N VAL A 10 -5.54 -34.05 -24.37
CA VAL A 10 -5.23 -32.89 -23.55
C VAL A 10 -4.13 -33.31 -22.58
N ALA A 11 -2.90 -32.87 -22.84
CA ALA A 11 -1.80 -33.04 -21.91
C ALA A 11 -2.15 -32.26 -20.66
N ALA A 12 -2.59 -32.97 -19.62
CA ALA A 12 -2.59 -32.44 -18.28
C ALA A 12 -1.15 -32.05 -17.96
N ALA A 13 -0.87 -30.74 -17.90
CA ALA A 13 0.42 -30.23 -17.51
C ALA A 13 0.72 -30.79 -16.10
N SER A 14 1.63 -31.75 -16.03
CA SER A 14 2.11 -32.29 -14.76
C SER A 14 2.75 -31.15 -13.98
N SER A 15 2.27 -30.92 -12.76
CA SER A 15 2.87 -29.94 -11.87
C SER A 15 4.32 -30.38 -11.59
N PRO A 16 5.34 -29.53 -11.80
CA PRO A 16 6.77 -29.89 -11.76
C PRO A 16 7.32 -30.22 -10.36
N CYS A 17 6.46 -30.45 -9.37
CA CYS A 17 6.84 -30.75 -8.00
C CYS A 17 6.34 -32.14 -7.60
N GLU A 18 7.26 -33.03 -7.24
CA GLU A 18 6.94 -34.36 -6.67
C GLU A 18 6.57 -34.30 -5.17
N LYS A 19 6.78 -33.14 -4.51
CA LYS A 19 6.44 -32.86 -3.10
C LYS A 19 5.74 -31.52 -2.98
N ALA A 20 5.24 -31.21 -1.78
CA ALA A 20 4.73 -29.87 -1.46
C ALA A 20 5.77 -28.80 -1.80
N CYS A 21 5.42 -27.89 -2.70
CA CYS A 21 6.26 -26.80 -3.15
C CYS A 21 5.49 -25.49 -3.06
N ASN A 22 6.21 -24.40 -2.79
CA ASN A 22 5.65 -23.06 -2.76
C ASN A 22 6.38 -22.20 -3.80
N PRO A 23 5.65 -21.36 -4.56
CA PRO A 23 6.28 -20.35 -5.40
C PRO A 23 7.20 -19.44 -4.59
N ARG A 24 8.14 -18.79 -5.27
CA ARG A 24 9.01 -17.80 -4.62
C ARG A 24 8.18 -16.63 -4.11
N MET A 25 8.47 -16.20 -2.88
CA MET A 25 7.90 -14.97 -2.32
C MET A 25 8.46 -13.75 -3.04
N GLY A 26 7.65 -12.69 -3.14
CA GLY A 26 8.04 -11.44 -3.76
C GLY A 26 7.06 -10.31 -3.45
N ASN A 27 7.44 -9.08 -3.78
CA ASN A 27 6.57 -7.92 -3.61
C ASN A 27 5.50 -7.91 -4.71
N LEU A 28 4.25 -8.12 -4.32
CA LEU A 28 3.10 -8.15 -5.25
C LEU A 28 2.81 -6.78 -5.88
N ALA A 29 3.26 -5.68 -5.30
CA ALA A 29 3.03 -4.35 -5.88
C ALA A 29 3.93 -4.06 -7.10
N LEU A 30 5.09 -4.71 -7.21
CA LEU A 30 6.04 -4.46 -8.30
C LEU A 30 5.40 -4.75 -9.66
N GLY A 31 5.48 -3.76 -10.55
CA GLY A 31 4.94 -3.85 -11.91
C GLY A 31 3.41 -3.73 -12.02
N ARG A 32 2.70 -3.51 -10.91
CA ARG A 32 1.24 -3.34 -10.90
C ARG A 32 0.84 -1.90 -10.61
N ALA A 33 -0.28 -1.48 -11.19
CA ALA A 33 -0.81 -0.14 -10.99
C ALA A 33 -1.54 -0.05 -9.64
N LEU A 34 -1.07 0.84 -8.77
CA LEU A 34 -1.81 1.24 -7.57
C LEU A 34 -2.84 2.31 -7.93
N ARG A 35 -4.08 2.13 -7.48
CA ARG A 35 -5.18 3.08 -7.63
C ARG A 35 -5.33 3.90 -6.36
N THR A 36 -5.61 5.19 -6.52
CA THR A 36 -5.90 6.13 -5.42
C THR A 36 -7.08 7.02 -5.81
N GLU A 37 -7.85 7.53 -4.84
CA GLU A 37 -8.98 8.44 -5.11
C GLU A 37 -8.47 9.82 -5.56
N THR A 38 -7.44 10.31 -4.86
CA THR A 38 -6.82 11.60 -5.18
C THR A 38 -5.31 11.51 -5.39
N SER A 39 -4.76 12.58 -5.96
CA SER A 39 -3.32 12.79 -6.09
C SER A 39 -3.07 14.28 -6.20
N CYS A 40 -2.00 14.76 -5.56
CA CYS A 40 -1.63 16.17 -5.59
C CYS A 40 -1.33 16.63 -7.02
N GLY A 41 -1.64 17.90 -7.30
CA GLY A 41 -1.22 18.53 -8.55
C GLY A 41 -1.97 18.03 -9.79
N ARG A 42 -3.13 17.36 -9.63
CA ARG A 42 -3.92 16.79 -10.75
C ARG A 42 -4.49 17.85 -11.70
N ARG A 43 -4.90 19.01 -11.17
CA ARG A 43 -5.48 20.13 -11.97
C ARG A 43 -4.47 21.24 -12.22
N ALA A 44 -3.77 21.66 -11.18
CA ALA A 44 -2.76 22.71 -11.22
C ALA A 44 -1.71 22.45 -10.13
N ALA A 45 -0.55 23.09 -10.24
CA ALA A 45 0.48 22.94 -9.23
C ALA A 45 -0.01 23.44 -7.86
N GLU A 46 0.06 22.61 -6.84
CA GLU A 46 -0.35 22.92 -5.47
C GLU A 46 0.85 22.98 -4.53
N ARG A 47 0.79 23.85 -3.52
CA ARG A 47 1.83 23.87 -2.48
C ARG A 47 1.62 22.70 -1.52
N PHE A 48 2.69 22.16 -0.97
CA PHE A 48 2.62 21.23 0.16
C PHE A 48 3.78 21.50 1.11
N CYS A 49 3.68 21.02 2.34
CA CYS A 49 4.77 21.09 3.31
C CYS A 49 5.01 19.71 3.90
N SER A 50 6.27 19.36 4.11
CA SER A 50 6.67 18.06 4.62
C SER A 50 7.64 18.22 5.78
N TYR A 51 7.55 17.33 6.76
CA TYR A 51 8.44 17.30 7.90
C TYR A 51 9.73 16.54 7.55
N SER A 52 10.81 16.92 8.23
CA SER A 52 12.08 16.18 8.28
C SER A 52 12.48 16.02 9.74
N GLU A 53 13.39 15.09 10.02
CA GLU A 53 13.93 14.89 11.35
C GLU A 53 15.31 15.52 11.50
N ASP A 54 15.67 15.91 12.73
CA ASP A 54 17.04 16.23 13.11
C ASP A 54 17.81 14.99 13.59
N ALA A 55 19.07 15.18 13.98
CA ALA A 55 19.94 14.09 14.44
C ALA A 55 19.39 13.42 15.72
N GLU A 56 18.58 14.13 16.49
CA GLU A 56 17.92 13.65 17.70
C GLU A 56 16.49 13.12 17.44
N ARG A 57 16.11 12.90 16.17
CA ARG A 57 14.78 12.42 15.74
C ARG A 57 13.62 13.33 16.15
N ARG A 58 13.87 14.62 16.37
CA ARG A 58 12.80 15.60 16.55
C ARG A 58 12.37 16.14 15.20
N CYS A 59 11.09 16.46 15.11
CA CYS A 59 10.51 17.00 13.90
C CYS A 59 10.95 18.45 13.70
N ARG A 60 11.67 18.69 12.61
CA ARG A 60 12.10 20.03 12.20
C ARG A 60 10.91 20.85 11.70
N ARG A 61 11.12 22.16 11.58
CA ARG A 61 10.18 23.03 10.85
C ARG A 61 9.93 22.45 9.46
N PRO A 62 8.66 22.36 9.02
CA PRO A 62 8.34 21.74 7.75
C PRO A 62 8.91 22.58 6.61
N SER A 63 9.48 21.90 5.61
CA SER A 63 9.89 22.53 4.36
C SER A 63 8.75 22.43 3.35
N CYS A 64 8.50 23.52 2.63
CA CYS A 64 7.40 23.58 1.67
C CYS A 64 7.91 23.52 0.23
N GLY A 65 7.17 22.79 -0.60
CA GLY A 65 7.43 22.60 -2.02
C GLY A 65 6.17 22.80 -2.86
N ARG A 66 6.27 22.44 -4.14
CA ARG A 66 5.14 22.40 -5.08
C ARG A 66 4.99 20.99 -5.62
N CYS A 67 3.75 20.51 -5.69
CA CYS A 67 3.40 19.30 -6.41
C CYS A 67 2.66 19.66 -7.69
N GLY A 68 3.10 19.14 -8.83
CA GLY A 68 2.46 19.35 -10.12
C GLY A 68 2.47 18.07 -10.93
N GLY A 69 1.31 17.44 -11.11
CA GLY A 69 1.19 16.13 -11.76
C GLY A 69 1.62 16.13 -13.24
N ALA A 70 1.52 17.28 -13.92
CA ALA A 70 1.96 17.45 -15.30
C ALA A 70 3.48 17.65 -15.46
N GLN A 71 4.21 17.88 -14.36
CA GLN A 71 5.65 18.19 -14.38
C GLN A 71 6.41 17.05 -13.70
N ALA A 72 7.17 16.27 -14.46
CA ALA A 72 7.81 15.04 -13.97
C ALA A 72 8.67 15.25 -12.71
N GLY A 73 9.34 16.41 -12.56
CA GLY A 73 10.16 16.73 -11.38
C GLY A 73 9.37 17.15 -10.13
N LEU A 74 8.07 17.42 -10.25
CA LEU A 74 7.18 17.82 -9.15
C LEU A 74 6.02 16.83 -8.95
N ALA A 75 5.96 15.74 -9.71
CA ALA A 75 4.88 14.77 -9.66
C ALA A 75 5.12 13.73 -8.55
N HIS A 76 4.06 13.37 -7.84
CA HIS A 76 4.05 12.33 -6.80
C HIS A 76 2.97 11.28 -7.11
N PRO A 77 3.13 10.51 -8.21
CA PRO A 77 2.09 9.59 -8.70
C PRO A 77 1.98 8.33 -7.84
N PRO A 78 0.84 7.61 -7.87
CA PRO A 78 0.65 6.35 -7.12
C PRO A 78 1.72 5.29 -7.40
N ALA A 79 2.25 5.25 -8.62
CA ALA A 79 3.32 4.34 -9.02
C ALA A 79 4.60 4.49 -8.19
N ALA A 80 4.83 5.65 -7.57
CA ALA A 80 5.96 5.90 -6.69
C ALA A 80 5.88 5.14 -5.35
N MET A 81 4.76 4.48 -5.02
CA MET A 81 4.68 3.56 -3.88
C MET A 81 5.16 2.15 -4.21
N ALA A 82 5.25 1.80 -5.50
CA ALA A 82 5.58 0.46 -5.99
C ALA A 82 6.87 0.44 -6.81
N ASP A 83 7.65 1.52 -6.82
CA ASP A 83 8.96 1.53 -7.44
C ASP A 83 10.03 0.92 -6.52
N SER A 84 11.29 0.97 -6.95
CA SER A 84 12.37 0.37 -6.17
C SER A 84 12.53 1.07 -4.82
N PRO A 85 12.45 0.36 -3.68
CA PRO A 85 12.66 0.96 -2.35
C PRO A 85 14.10 1.47 -2.15
N PHE A 86 15.03 1.09 -3.04
CA PHE A 86 16.43 1.51 -3.04
C PHE A 86 16.69 2.70 -3.98
N ARG A 87 15.66 3.26 -4.61
CA ARG A 87 15.80 4.42 -5.51
C ARG A 87 16.30 5.65 -4.76
N LEU A 88 17.23 6.38 -5.38
CA LEU A 88 17.73 7.68 -4.90
C LEU A 88 17.60 8.74 -6.02
N PRO A 89 16.99 9.93 -5.75
CA PRO A 89 16.29 10.28 -4.51
C PRO A 89 15.03 9.41 -4.29
N ARG A 90 14.63 9.25 -3.02
CA ARG A 90 13.38 8.54 -2.68
C ARG A 90 12.19 9.27 -3.27
N THR A 91 11.29 8.50 -3.84
CA THR A 91 10.01 8.92 -4.42
C THR A 91 8.88 8.60 -3.44
N TRP A 92 7.74 9.24 -3.61
CA TRP A 92 6.53 8.96 -2.83
C TRP A 92 5.30 9.37 -3.65
N TRP A 93 4.16 8.76 -3.32
CA TRP A 93 2.86 9.27 -3.73
C TRP A 93 2.32 10.25 -2.69
N GLN A 94 1.54 11.22 -3.14
CA GLN A 94 0.91 12.19 -2.27
C GLN A 94 -0.53 12.46 -2.69
N ALA A 95 -1.46 12.33 -1.73
CA ALA A 95 -2.86 12.68 -1.88
C ALA A 95 -3.05 14.19 -2.14
N ALA A 96 -4.24 14.58 -2.59
CA ALA A 96 -4.61 15.99 -2.70
C ALA A 96 -4.67 16.64 -1.31
N ARG A 97 -4.35 17.93 -1.22
CA ARG A 97 -4.29 18.69 0.04
C ARG A 97 -5.49 18.50 0.97
N ASP A 98 -6.71 18.50 0.44
CA ASP A 98 -7.96 18.52 1.21
C ASP A 98 -8.65 17.15 1.23
N ALA A 99 -7.88 16.06 1.24
CA ALA A 99 -8.37 14.69 1.30
C ALA A 99 -8.27 14.10 2.74
N PRO A 100 -9.27 14.31 3.62
CA PRO A 100 -9.26 13.75 4.97
C PRO A 100 -9.42 12.22 4.99
N ARG A 101 -9.88 11.65 3.87
CA ARG A 101 -10.05 10.21 3.65
C ARG A 101 -9.48 9.90 2.29
N GLU A 102 -8.80 8.77 2.20
CA GLU A 102 -8.12 8.36 0.99
C GLU A 102 -8.04 6.84 0.96
N THR A 103 -8.03 6.27 -0.23
CA THR A 103 -8.00 4.81 -0.43
C THR A 103 -6.84 4.49 -1.35
N ILE A 104 -6.01 3.53 -0.96
CA ILE A 104 -4.99 2.95 -1.84
C ILE A 104 -5.42 1.52 -2.15
N ARG A 105 -5.56 1.20 -3.43
CA ARG A 105 -6.04 -0.10 -3.90
C ARG A 105 -5.03 -0.73 -4.86
N LEU A 106 -4.67 -1.98 -4.56
CA LEU A 106 -3.89 -2.85 -5.44
C LEU A 106 -4.80 -3.95 -5.96
N ASP A 107 -5.13 -3.90 -7.25
CA ASP A 107 -5.84 -4.98 -7.92
C ASP A 107 -4.83 -6.06 -8.36
N LEU A 108 -5.13 -7.31 -8.01
CA LEU A 108 -4.36 -8.47 -8.43
C LEU A 108 -5.14 -9.23 -9.50
N GLU A 109 -4.46 -9.63 -10.56
CA GLU A 109 -5.02 -10.33 -11.71
C GLU A 109 -5.42 -11.78 -11.43
N ALA A 110 -5.02 -12.31 -10.27
CA ALA A 110 -5.27 -13.68 -9.84
C ALA A 110 -5.29 -13.76 -8.29
N ALA A 111 -5.55 -14.95 -7.76
CA ALA A 111 -5.41 -15.21 -6.33
C ALA A 111 -3.93 -15.35 -5.93
N PHE A 112 -3.51 -14.62 -4.89
CA PHE A 112 -2.16 -14.67 -4.35
C PHE A 112 -2.17 -14.95 -2.85
N TYR A 113 -1.10 -15.57 -2.36
CA TYR A 113 -0.83 -15.66 -0.93
C TYR A 113 -0.25 -14.34 -0.42
N PHE A 114 -1.04 -13.66 0.41
CA PHE A 114 -0.62 -12.44 1.10
C PHE A 114 -0.12 -12.79 2.51
N THR A 115 1.09 -12.35 2.85
CA THR A 115 1.70 -12.62 4.16
C THR A 115 1.75 -11.38 5.05
N HIS A 116 2.33 -10.29 4.54
CA HIS A 116 2.49 -9.03 5.25
C HIS A 116 2.46 -7.84 4.29
N LEU A 117 2.16 -6.66 4.83
CA LEU A 117 2.19 -5.36 4.17
C LEU A 117 3.16 -4.46 4.94
N ILE A 118 3.98 -3.72 4.21
CA ILE A 118 4.83 -2.66 4.74
C ILE A 118 4.48 -1.39 3.96
N MET A 119 4.17 -0.31 4.68
CA MET A 119 4.00 1.02 4.10
C MET A 119 5.00 1.94 4.78
N VAL A 120 5.60 2.86 4.03
CA VAL A 120 6.55 3.84 4.58
C VAL A 120 6.01 5.22 4.29
N PHE A 121 5.65 5.98 5.33
CA PHE A 121 5.00 7.27 5.18
C PHE A 121 6.02 8.40 5.10
N LYS A 122 5.94 9.21 4.04
CA LYS A 122 6.67 10.50 3.95
C LYS A 122 6.09 11.54 4.92
N SER A 123 4.80 11.44 5.22
CA SER A 123 4.09 12.18 6.24
C SER A 123 4.16 11.47 7.59
N PRO A 124 3.66 12.07 8.69
CA PRO A 124 3.22 11.30 9.84
C PRO A 124 2.24 10.21 9.43
N ARG A 125 2.25 9.09 10.17
CA ARG A 125 1.28 8.01 9.97
C ARG A 125 -0.14 8.49 10.25
N PRO A 126 -1.14 7.94 9.56
CA PRO A 126 -2.53 8.32 9.78
C PRO A 126 -2.96 7.96 11.21
N ALA A 127 -3.76 8.83 11.82
CA ALA A 127 -4.32 8.59 13.15
C ALA A 127 -5.25 7.38 13.19
N ALA A 128 -5.85 7.04 12.04
CA ALA A 128 -6.69 5.87 11.82
C ALA A 128 -6.57 5.38 10.38
N MET A 129 -6.46 4.08 10.18
CA MET A 129 -6.53 3.43 8.87
C MET A 129 -7.05 2.00 9.00
N VAL A 130 -7.60 1.47 7.91
CA VAL A 130 -8.11 0.09 7.83
C VAL A 130 -7.43 -0.59 6.64
N LEU A 131 -6.92 -1.80 6.86
CA LEU A 131 -6.47 -2.68 5.80
C LEU A 131 -7.58 -3.68 5.51
N GLU A 132 -8.03 -3.71 4.27
CA GLU A 132 -9.07 -4.63 3.79
C GLU A 132 -8.52 -5.53 2.68
N ARG A 133 -9.14 -6.69 2.50
CA ARG A 133 -8.85 -7.60 1.38
C ARG A 133 -10.14 -8.10 0.74
N SER A 134 -10.07 -8.37 -0.55
CA SER A 134 -11.09 -9.09 -1.30
C SER A 134 -10.56 -10.47 -1.72
N GLN A 135 -11.45 -11.47 -1.74
CA GLN A 135 -11.16 -12.82 -2.24
C GLN A 135 -11.92 -13.14 -3.53
N ASP A 136 -12.69 -12.19 -4.03
CA ASP A 136 -13.63 -12.27 -5.14
C ASP A 136 -13.43 -11.10 -6.12
N PHE A 137 -12.17 -10.68 -6.30
CA PHE A 137 -11.74 -9.69 -7.30
C PHE A 137 -12.40 -8.31 -7.17
N GLY A 138 -12.76 -7.92 -5.96
CA GLY A 138 -13.25 -6.58 -5.61
C GLY A 138 -14.75 -6.48 -5.38
N GLU A 139 -15.50 -7.58 -5.48
CA GLU A 139 -16.95 -7.64 -5.22
C GLU A 139 -17.26 -7.45 -3.73
N THR A 140 -16.54 -8.16 -2.85
CA THR A 140 -16.67 -8.02 -1.40
C THR A 140 -15.33 -7.77 -0.72
N TRP A 141 -15.39 -7.00 0.36
CA TRP A 141 -14.22 -6.59 1.14
C TRP A 141 -14.40 -7.02 2.59
N LYS A 142 -13.33 -7.56 3.16
CA LYS A 142 -13.28 -7.95 4.57
C LYS A 142 -12.11 -7.25 5.26
N PRO A 143 -12.31 -6.67 6.45
CA PRO A 143 -11.22 -6.12 7.23
C PRO A 143 -10.17 -7.18 7.56
N TYR A 144 -8.91 -6.85 7.31
CA TYR A 144 -7.76 -7.66 7.68
C TYR A 144 -7.16 -7.18 9.01
N LYS A 145 -7.01 -5.85 9.17
CA LYS A 145 -6.49 -5.22 10.40
C LYS A 145 -6.93 -3.76 10.47
N TYR A 146 -7.20 -3.28 11.68
CA TYR A 146 -7.43 -1.87 11.98
C TYR A 146 -6.19 -1.28 12.65
N PHE A 147 -5.88 -0.02 12.34
CA PHE A 147 -4.82 0.73 12.99
C PHE A 147 -5.39 2.05 13.47
N ALA A 148 -5.28 2.35 14.76
CA ALA A 148 -5.72 3.63 15.31
C ALA A 148 -4.91 4.02 16.54
N ALA A 149 -4.68 5.32 16.72
CA ALA A 149 -4.04 5.84 17.93
C ALA A 149 -4.81 5.46 19.21
N ASN A 150 -6.14 5.27 19.08
CA ASN A 150 -7.00 4.70 20.11
C ASN A 150 -8.06 3.80 19.47
N CYS A 151 -7.84 2.47 19.52
CA CYS A 151 -8.73 1.48 18.92
C CYS A 151 -10.17 1.55 19.45
N SER A 152 -10.32 1.73 20.76
CA SER A 152 -11.63 1.74 21.41
C SER A 152 -12.42 2.99 21.04
N ALA A 153 -11.76 4.16 21.02
CA ALA A 153 -12.43 5.42 20.66
C ALA A 153 -12.75 5.54 19.17
N THR A 154 -11.87 5.06 18.29
CA THR A 154 -12.03 5.22 16.83
C THR A 154 -12.94 4.17 16.21
N PHE A 155 -12.80 2.90 16.63
CA PHE A 155 -13.48 1.77 15.98
C PHE A 155 -14.34 0.95 16.94
N GLY A 156 -14.35 1.26 18.25
CA GLY A 156 -15.03 0.41 19.25
C GLY A 156 -14.38 -0.97 19.40
N LEU A 157 -13.07 -1.08 19.10
CA LEU A 157 -12.34 -2.33 19.10
C LEU A 157 -11.30 -2.39 20.23
N GLU A 158 -10.98 -3.61 20.66
CA GLU A 158 -9.88 -3.87 21.58
C GLU A 158 -8.53 -3.71 20.87
N ASP A 159 -7.53 -3.20 21.59
CA ASP A 159 -6.18 -2.98 21.08
C ASP A 159 -5.31 -4.22 21.30
N ASP A 160 -4.63 -4.69 20.26
CA ASP A 160 -3.80 -5.89 20.31
C ASP A 160 -2.58 -5.78 21.24
N VAL A 161 -2.18 -4.55 21.58
CA VAL A 161 -1.16 -4.27 22.59
C VAL A 161 -1.65 -4.70 23.98
N ARG A 162 -2.96 -4.61 24.24
CA ARG A 162 -3.60 -4.99 25.51
C ARG A 162 -4.17 -6.40 25.46
N GLN A 163 -4.79 -6.78 24.34
CA GLN A 163 -5.42 -8.07 24.12
C GLN A 163 -4.84 -8.77 22.89
N ARG A 164 -3.91 -9.69 23.11
CA ARG A 164 -3.28 -10.44 22.01
C ARG A 164 -4.33 -11.08 21.10
N GLY A 165 -4.17 -10.88 19.79
CA GLY A 165 -5.07 -11.41 18.77
C GLY A 165 -6.23 -10.47 18.40
N ALA A 166 -6.38 -9.32 19.05
CA ALA A 166 -7.37 -8.32 18.64
C ALA A 166 -7.09 -7.81 17.20
N ILE A 167 -8.17 -7.45 16.49
CA ILE A 167 -8.09 -7.03 15.08
C ILE A 167 -7.59 -5.58 14.93
N CYS A 168 -7.63 -4.76 15.98
CA CYS A 168 -7.09 -3.40 15.98
C CYS A 168 -5.73 -3.33 16.69
N THR A 169 -4.86 -2.41 16.27
CA THR A 169 -3.58 -2.12 16.94
C THR A 169 -3.29 -0.62 16.97
N SER A 170 -2.74 -0.12 18.07
CA SER A 170 -2.20 1.25 18.15
C SER A 170 -0.71 1.37 17.82
N ARG A 171 -0.01 0.24 17.66
CA ARG A 171 1.45 0.17 17.52
C ARG A 171 2.01 1.04 16.37
N TYR A 172 1.25 1.20 15.29
CA TYR A 172 1.67 1.88 14.06
C TYR A 172 0.87 3.16 13.78
N SER A 173 0.28 3.77 14.81
CA SER A 173 -0.56 4.98 14.66
C SER A 173 -0.01 6.20 15.39
N SER A 174 1.19 6.10 15.96
CA SER A 174 1.88 7.26 16.52
C SER A 174 2.28 8.25 15.40
N PRO A 175 2.06 9.57 15.59
CA PRO A 175 2.48 10.59 14.64
C PRO A 175 4.01 10.74 14.56
N PHE A 176 4.76 10.15 15.49
CA PHE A 176 6.23 10.11 15.47
C PHE A 176 6.73 8.72 15.08
N PRO A 177 7.75 8.60 14.21
CA PRO A 177 8.50 9.69 13.57
C PRO A 177 7.64 10.50 12.58
N CYS A 178 7.95 11.80 12.40
CA CYS A 178 7.13 12.67 11.53
C CYS A 178 7.35 12.41 10.02
N THR A 179 8.34 11.61 9.67
CA THR A 179 8.63 11.12 8.31
C THR A 179 9.32 9.76 8.43
N GLY A 180 9.14 8.89 7.45
CA GLY A 180 9.75 7.55 7.43
C GLY A 180 9.14 6.57 8.43
N GLY A 181 7.94 6.86 8.95
CA GLY A 181 7.23 5.91 9.80
C GLY A 181 6.74 4.71 9.00
N GLU A 182 6.98 3.51 9.54
CA GLU A 182 6.45 2.23 9.06
C GLU A 182 5.15 1.84 9.80
#